data_AF-A0A120MZD4-F1
#
_entry.id   AF-A0A120MZD4-F1
#
_cell.length_a   1.000
_cell.length_b   1.000
_cell.length_c   1.000
_cell.angle_alpha   90.00
_cell.angle_beta   90.00
_cell.angle_gamma   90.00
#
_symmetry.space_group_name_H-M   'P 1'
#
loop_
_entity.id
_entity.type
_entity.pdbx_description
1 polymer ?
#
loop_
_entity_poly.entity_id
_entity_poly.type
_entity_poly.pdbx_seq_one_letter_code
_entity_poly.pdbx_strand_id
1 'polypeptide(L)'
;MNILRPTQVGVLIAGDAVHVAADQRGVYSYTAQPITEDGAAGRRNAFKLACQRLGISRAKVALALPEAYVKRHAIAIPRHRNRRERTALIRLLIRRKLPAPASAWRYRLTKQHGSSARFVATNQTSLRAANNLTAGTDFKLYALIPSRDALRACRGRLPVAGNYPRTPAAKLSAALIIAARNKGAVNLVGAQPPTSTQPPTNSKKTGAILAALLGCIALFTNLKFGPQDALAGRFDEPDEPPNTAKYAQPSEHELAVRPASVVATKNGHKGHHTIPREQLQADIRRRNITHWLDLIAESRPANLWLTEVRFNGDQISLQAQTRKAHQGHEYVSLLGKSGLKSPRLNRIENSEGTTTLIITSAGQPPSPAKGNIERAHDSLGNQSAAIAKQIDDYDITLTRLQHNETDNGASPSQSRLNLGLLGDYAAIRAWLAKLARLDPLLGLENIWLRRASDQQVQVDVELTLFSASESV
;
A
#
# COMPACT_ATOMS: atom_id res chain seq x y z
N MET A 1 -10.57 -28.87 37.74
CA MET A 1 -11.13 -28.63 36.38
C MET A 1 -10.17 -29.18 35.32
N ASN A 2 -10.65 -29.98 34.37
CA ASN A 2 -9.81 -30.43 33.24
C ASN A 2 -9.74 -29.33 32.17
N ILE A 3 -8.54 -28.74 31.98
CA ILE A 3 -8.30 -27.76 30.92
C ILE A 3 -8.35 -28.48 29.56
N LEU A 4 -9.48 -28.38 28.87
CA LEU A 4 -9.69 -28.95 27.53
C LEU A 4 -8.61 -28.41 26.57
N ARG A 5 -7.67 -29.26 26.17
CA ARG A 5 -6.65 -28.92 25.17
C ARG A 5 -7.37 -28.50 23.88
N PRO A 6 -7.16 -27.28 23.37
CA PRO A 6 -7.90 -26.78 22.22
C PRO A 6 -7.51 -27.56 20.96
N THR A 7 -8.51 -28.12 20.28
CA THR A 7 -8.36 -28.97 19.09
C THR A 7 -7.43 -28.35 18.06
N GLN A 8 -6.48 -29.15 17.58
CA GLN A 8 -5.53 -28.77 16.54
C GLN A 8 -5.78 -29.61 15.30
N VAL A 9 -5.93 -28.94 14.15
CA VAL A 9 -6.10 -29.59 12.85
C VAL A 9 -4.92 -29.27 11.95
N GLY A 10 -4.39 -30.29 11.29
CA GLY A 10 -3.35 -30.19 10.28
C GLY A 10 -3.98 -30.27 8.91
N VAL A 11 -3.73 -29.28 8.05
CA VAL A 11 -4.43 -29.11 6.77
C VAL A 11 -3.43 -29.07 5.63
N LEU A 12 -3.69 -29.86 4.60
CA LEU A 12 -2.95 -29.89 3.35
C LEU A 12 -3.94 -29.75 2.19
N ILE A 13 -3.58 -28.97 1.18
CA ILE A 13 -4.29 -28.91 -0.10
C ILE A 13 -3.33 -29.50 -1.13
N ALA A 14 -3.72 -30.57 -1.82
CA ALA A 14 -2.87 -31.30 -2.76
C ALA A 14 -3.73 -31.97 -3.83
N GLY A 15 -3.44 -31.69 -5.10
CA GLY A 15 -4.39 -31.97 -6.18
C GLY A 15 -5.76 -31.37 -5.87
N ASP A 16 -6.80 -32.10 -6.26
CA ASP A 16 -8.19 -31.66 -6.20
C ASP A 16 -8.84 -32.00 -4.85
N ALA A 17 -8.06 -32.06 -3.76
CA ALA A 17 -8.52 -32.41 -2.43
C ALA A 17 -7.95 -31.54 -1.30
N VAL A 18 -8.79 -31.31 -0.29
CA VAL A 18 -8.38 -30.82 1.02
C VAL A 18 -8.28 -32.00 1.99
N HIS A 19 -7.07 -32.25 2.47
CA HIS A 19 -6.75 -33.26 3.46
C HIS A 19 -6.71 -32.61 4.85
N VAL A 20 -7.50 -33.13 5.78
CA VAL A 20 -7.55 -32.65 7.16
C VAL A 20 -7.26 -33.79 8.11
N ALA A 21 -6.25 -33.60 8.95
CA ALA A 21 -6.02 -34.40 10.14
C ALA A 21 -6.45 -33.62 11.39
N ALA A 22 -6.86 -34.32 12.43
CA ALA A 22 -7.18 -33.74 13.74
C ALA A 22 -6.59 -34.60 14.86
N ASP A 23 -6.02 -33.95 15.88
CA ASP A 23 -5.70 -34.61 17.15
C ASP A 23 -6.77 -34.24 18.18
N GLN A 24 -7.54 -35.25 18.58
CA GLN A 24 -8.53 -35.18 19.64
C GLN A 24 -8.00 -35.98 20.85
N ARG A 25 -7.40 -35.27 21.81
CA ARG A 25 -6.86 -35.84 23.06
C ARG A 25 -5.78 -36.93 22.87
N GLY A 26 -5.07 -36.93 21.74
CA GLY A 26 -4.06 -37.93 21.37
C GLY A 26 -4.52 -38.96 20.33
N VAL A 27 -5.84 -39.07 20.10
CA VAL A 27 -6.39 -39.84 18.97
C VAL A 27 -6.29 -39.00 17.70
N TYR A 28 -5.70 -39.56 16.64
CA TYR A 28 -5.58 -38.89 15.34
C TYR A 28 -6.67 -39.40 14.38
N SER A 29 -7.51 -38.48 13.92
CA SER A 29 -8.50 -38.71 12.87
C SER A 29 -8.05 -38.03 11.57
N TYR A 30 -8.47 -38.55 10.42
CA TYR A 30 -8.13 -38.02 9.10
C TYR A 30 -9.33 -38.11 8.15
N THR A 31 -9.48 -37.11 7.29
CA THR A 31 -10.36 -37.19 6.12
C THR A 31 -9.74 -36.48 4.92
N ALA A 32 -10.22 -36.81 3.73
CA ALA A 32 -9.96 -36.07 2.50
C ALA A 32 -11.31 -35.69 1.89
N GLN A 33 -11.44 -34.43 1.49
CA GLN A 33 -12.64 -33.90 0.86
C GLN A 33 -12.27 -33.37 -0.53
N PRO A 34 -12.90 -33.84 -1.62
CA PRO A 34 -12.67 -33.28 -2.95
C PRO A 34 -13.11 -31.82 -3.02
N ILE A 35 -12.42 -31.07 -3.87
CA ILE A 35 -12.69 -29.68 -4.23
C ILE A 35 -13.62 -29.72 -5.45
N THR A 36 -14.87 -29.31 -5.26
CA THR A 36 -15.92 -29.37 -6.30
C THR A 36 -16.09 -28.08 -7.08
N GLU A 37 -15.40 -27.01 -6.67
CA GLU A 37 -15.48 -25.68 -7.29
C GLU A 37 -14.06 -25.09 -7.36
N ASP A 38 -13.77 -24.37 -8.43
CA ASP A 38 -12.45 -23.78 -8.64
C ASP A 38 -12.12 -22.61 -7.70
N GLY A 39 -10.86 -22.19 -7.72
CA GLY A 39 -10.45 -20.97 -7.02
C GLY A 39 -10.44 -21.09 -5.50
N ALA A 40 -10.87 -20.05 -4.77
CA ALA A 40 -10.76 -19.98 -3.31
C ALA A 40 -12.01 -20.44 -2.55
N ALA A 41 -13.19 -20.38 -3.19
CA ALA A 41 -14.47 -20.77 -2.60
C ALA A 41 -14.53 -22.29 -2.36
N GLY A 42 -14.35 -23.10 -3.40
CA GLY A 42 -14.38 -24.56 -3.29
C GLY A 42 -13.35 -25.12 -2.31
N ARG A 43 -12.14 -24.55 -2.25
CA ARG A 43 -11.13 -24.91 -1.24
C ARG A 43 -11.58 -24.60 0.20
N ARG A 44 -12.30 -23.50 0.43
CA ARG A 44 -12.90 -23.19 1.75
C ARG A 44 -14.08 -24.11 2.05
N ASN A 45 -14.92 -24.41 1.06
CA ASN A 45 -16.09 -25.27 1.20
C ASN A 45 -15.66 -26.73 1.49
N ALA A 46 -14.69 -27.25 0.75
CA ALA A 46 -14.06 -28.54 1.01
C ALA A 46 -13.39 -28.60 2.40
N PHE A 47 -12.71 -27.53 2.84
CA PHE A 47 -12.16 -27.45 4.19
C PHE A 47 -13.25 -27.49 5.29
N LYS A 48 -14.35 -26.74 5.12
CA LYS A 48 -15.50 -26.77 6.04
C LYS A 48 -16.11 -28.18 6.12
N LEU A 49 -16.41 -28.79 4.99
CA LEU A 49 -16.97 -30.15 4.90
C LEU A 49 -16.04 -31.20 5.54
N ALA A 50 -14.73 -31.09 5.31
CA ALA A 50 -13.75 -31.96 5.95
C ALA A 50 -13.74 -31.82 7.49
N CYS A 51 -13.82 -30.59 8.02
CA CYS A 51 -13.93 -30.38 9.46
C CYS A 51 -15.26 -30.84 10.05
N GLN A 52 -16.38 -30.66 9.33
CA GLN A 52 -17.70 -31.18 9.73
C GLN A 52 -17.70 -32.71 9.79
N ARG A 53 -17.15 -33.40 8.79
CA ARG A 53 -16.96 -34.87 8.78
C ARG A 53 -16.10 -35.40 9.93
N LEU A 54 -15.26 -34.56 10.53
CA LEU A 54 -14.45 -34.90 11.71
C LEU A 54 -15.09 -34.46 13.04
N GLY A 55 -16.31 -33.92 13.03
CA GLY A 55 -17.02 -33.42 14.22
C GLY A 55 -16.45 -32.11 14.80
N ILE A 56 -15.78 -31.29 13.98
CA ILE A 56 -15.00 -30.13 14.44
C ILE A 56 -15.65 -28.83 13.98
N SER A 57 -16.30 -28.12 14.91
CA SER A 57 -16.79 -26.75 14.68
C SER A 57 -15.70 -25.68 14.84
N ARG A 58 -14.77 -25.87 15.79
CA ARG A 58 -13.72 -24.89 16.13
C ARG A 58 -12.36 -25.55 16.35
N ALA A 59 -11.30 -24.99 15.74
CA ALA A 59 -9.94 -25.50 15.90
C ALA A 59 -8.83 -24.48 15.59
N LYS A 60 -7.62 -24.78 16.07
CA LYS A 60 -6.37 -24.11 15.69
C LYS A 60 -5.78 -24.81 14.46
N VAL A 61 -5.72 -24.10 13.33
CA VAL A 61 -5.29 -24.66 12.04
C VAL A 61 -3.78 -24.55 11.84
N ALA A 62 -3.16 -25.65 11.46
CA ALA A 62 -1.79 -25.74 10.99
C ALA A 62 -1.79 -26.10 9.49
N LEU A 63 -1.55 -25.12 8.61
CA LEU A 63 -1.59 -25.30 7.17
C LEU A 63 -0.19 -25.63 6.62
N ALA A 64 -0.10 -26.59 5.69
CA ALA A 64 1.10 -26.83 4.89
C ALA A 64 1.29 -25.72 3.85
N LEU A 65 2.52 -25.22 3.77
CA LEU A 65 2.99 -24.41 2.65
C LEU A 65 3.84 -25.30 1.73
N PRO A 66 3.44 -25.56 0.47
CA PRO A 66 4.24 -26.37 -0.45
C PRO A 66 5.62 -25.74 -0.69
N GLU A 67 6.67 -26.57 -0.71
CA GLU A 67 8.08 -26.12 -0.72
C GLU A 67 8.41 -25.23 -1.94
N ALA A 68 7.69 -25.35 -3.06
CA ALA A 68 7.83 -24.48 -4.24
C ALA A 68 7.58 -22.98 -3.92
N TYR A 69 6.68 -22.69 -2.98
CA TYR A 69 6.36 -21.33 -2.52
C TYR A 69 7.29 -20.83 -1.40
N VAL A 70 8.40 -21.54 -1.15
CA VAL A 70 9.31 -21.30 -0.03
C VAL A 70 10.72 -21.00 -0.55
N LYS A 71 11.24 -19.81 -0.24
CA LYS A 71 12.64 -19.46 -0.48
C LYS A 71 13.44 -19.61 0.82
N ARG A 72 14.63 -20.19 0.73
CA ARG A 72 15.49 -20.54 1.87
C ARG A 72 16.92 -20.10 1.57
N HIS A 73 17.47 -19.20 2.38
CA HIS A 73 18.84 -18.73 2.18
C HIS A 73 19.58 -18.58 3.51
N ALA A 74 20.90 -18.71 3.44
CA ALA A 74 21.82 -18.25 4.46
C ALA A 74 22.38 -16.88 4.05
N ILE A 75 22.65 -16.03 5.04
CA ILE A 75 23.38 -14.78 4.88
C ILE A 75 24.57 -14.78 5.84
N ALA A 76 25.74 -14.36 5.35
CA ALA A 76 26.84 -13.94 6.21
C ALA A 76 26.49 -12.59 6.84
N ILE A 77 26.90 -12.37 8.08
CA ILE A 77 26.70 -11.12 8.81
C ILE A 77 28.09 -10.66 9.26
N PRO A 78 28.60 -9.51 8.78
CA PRO A 78 29.84 -8.93 9.28
C PRO A 78 29.80 -8.66 10.79
N ARG A 79 30.96 -8.57 11.44
CA ARG A 79 31.05 -8.32 12.89
C ARG A 79 30.72 -6.84 13.18
N HIS A 80 29.55 -6.57 13.73
CA HIS A 80 29.12 -5.23 14.18
C HIS A 80 28.93 -5.19 15.70
N ARG A 81 29.27 -4.06 16.33
CA ARG A 81 29.12 -3.85 17.79
C ARG A 81 27.67 -3.57 18.21
N ASN A 82 26.84 -2.96 17.36
CA ASN A 82 25.48 -2.54 17.71
C ASN A 82 24.40 -3.53 17.24
N ARG A 83 23.42 -3.80 18.11
CA ARG A 83 22.23 -4.63 17.84
C ARG A 83 21.27 -4.01 16.82
N ARG A 84 21.15 -2.67 16.79
CA ARG A 84 20.25 -1.95 15.86
C ARG A 84 20.76 -2.06 14.42
N GLU A 85 22.01 -1.64 14.17
CA GLU A 85 22.70 -1.77 12.87
C GLU A 85 22.65 -3.20 12.33
N ARG A 86 23.02 -4.19 13.16
CA ARG A 86 23.01 -5.61 12.78
C ARG A 86 21.62 -6.08 12.34
N THR A 87 20.54 -5.52 12.89
CA THR A 87 19.16 -5.85 12.51
C THR A 87 18.77 -5.19 11.18
N ALA A 88 19.19 -3.94 10.94
CA ALA A 88 19.00 -3.25 9.66
C ALA A 88 19.79 -3.93 8.52
N LEU A 89 21.05 -4.33 8.78
CA LEU A 89 21.89 -5.03 7.80
C LEU A 89 21.33 -6.42 7.45
N ILE A 90 20.82 -7.18 8.44
CA ILE A 90 20.11 -8.44 8.17
C ILE A 90 18.94 -8.21 7.19
N ARG A 91 18.13 -7.16 7.39
CA ARG A 91 17.02 -6.82 6.48
C ARG A 91 17.49 -6.45 5.09
N LEU A 92 18.54 -5.63 4.97
CA LEU A 92 19.12 -5.23 3.69
C LEU A 92 19.70 -6.44 2.91
N LEU A 93 20.38 -7.35 3.60
CA LEU A 93 20.89 -8.60 3.00
C LEU A 93 19.77 -9.55 2.58
N ILE A 94 18.67 -9.62 3.33
CA ILE A 94 17.47 -10.38 2.97
C ILE A 94 16.78 -9.76 1.75
N ARG A 95 16.61 -8.42 1.71
CA ARG A 95 16.09 -7.68 0.55
C ARG A 95 16.90 -7.96 -0.71
N ARG A 96 18.24 -8.02 -0.61
CA ARG A 96 19.16 -8.36 -1.72
C ARG A 96 19.21 -9.85 -2.11
N LYS A 97 18.60 -10.76 -1.32
CA LYS A 97 18.56 -12.21 -1.61
C LYS A 97 17.16 -12.73 -1.98
N LEU A 98 16.16 -11.86 -2.00
CA LEU A 98 14.80 -12.18 -2.42
C LEU A 98 14.54 -11.67 -3.86
N PRO A 99 13.74 -12.38 -4.67
CA PRO A 99 13.31 -11.87 -5.98
C PRO A 99 12.60 -10.52 -5.87
N ALA A 100 12.79 -9.67 -6.88
CA ALA A 100 12.02 -8.44 -7.01
C ALA A 100 10.53 -8.74 -7.31
N PRO A 101 9.58 -7.91 -6.85
CA PRO A 101 9.76 -6.84 -5.86
C PRO A 101 9.84 -7.43 -4.43
N ALA A 102 10.87 -7.05 -3.67
CA ALA A 102 11.08 -7.59 -2.32
C ALA A 102 9.93 -7.26 -1.33
N SER A 103 9.13 -6.24 -1.61
CA SER A 103 7.91 -5.87 -0.87
C SER A 103 6.82 -6.94 -0.94
N ALA A 104 6.81 -7.81 -1.96
CA ALA A 104 5.89 -8.94 -2.06
C ALA A 104 6.23 -10.09 -1.10
N TRP A 105 7.42 -10.12 -0.49
CA TRP A 105 7.88 -11.24 0.33
C TRP A 105 7.73 -10.99 1.83
N ARG A 106 7.54 -12.06 2.60
CA ARG A 106 7.61 -12.07 4.07
C ARG A 106 8.59 -13.14 4.52
N TYR A 107 9.42 -12.83 5.52
CA TYR A 107 10.49 -13.72 6.00
C TYR A 107 10.42 -13.97 7.51
N ARG A 108 11.05 -15.08 7.94
CA ARG A 108 11.34 -15.37 9.35
C ARG A 108 12.75 -15.93 9.47
N LEU A 109 13.53 -15.44 10.44
CA LEU A 109 14.83 -16.01 10.76
C LEU A 109 14.63 -17.38 11.43
N THR A 110 15.27 -18.43 10.91
CA THR A 110 15.20 -19.80 11.45
C THR A 110 16.40 -20.16 12.31
N LYS A 111 17.56 -19.54 12.06
CA LYS A 111 18.73 -19.53 12.96
C LYS A 111 19.45 -18.19 12.85
N GLN A 112 20.05 -17.73 13.95
CA GLN A 112 20.91 -16.55 13.99
C GLN A 112 22.09 -16.83 14.92
N HIS A 113 23.31 -16.76 14.37
CA HIS A 113 24.59 -16.85 15.06
C HIS A 113 25.36 -15.54 14.88
N GLY A 114 26.48 -15.33 15.58
CA GLY A 114 27.25 -14.08 15.52
C GLY A 114 27.50 -13.58 14.10
N SER A 115 28.09 -14.44 13.28
CA SER A 115 28.54 -14.18 11.90
C SER A 115 27.58 -14.64 10.78
N SER A 116 26.40 -15.19 11.09
CA SER A 116 25.47 -15.67 10.07
C SER A 116 24.02 -15.78 10.53
N ALA A 117 23.08 -15.69 9.60
CA ALA A 117 21.69 -16.07 9.82
C ALA A 117 21.17 -16.95 8.68
N ARG A 118 20.13 -17.72 8.98
CA ARG A 118 19.34 -18.46 7.98
C ARG A 118 17.90 -17.98 8.07
N PHE A 119 17.27 -17.76 6.93
CA PHE A 119 15.88 -17.34 6.87
C PHE A 119 15.07 -18.21 5.93
N VAL A 120 13.77 -18.23 6.18
CA VAL A 120 12.75 -18.82 5.31
C VAL A 120 11.77 -17.71 4.94
N ALA A 121 11.39 -17.64 3.68
CA ALA A 121 10.48 -16.63 3.16
C ALA A 121 9.44 -17.22 2.21
N THR A 122 8.31 -16.52 2.07
CA THR A 122 7.23 -16.84 1.14
C THR A 122 6.59 -15.55 0.63
N ASN A 123 5.76 -15.65 -0.42
CA ASN A 123 5.03 -14.52 -0.98
C ASN A 123 3.85 -14.14 -0.05
N GLN A 124 3.59 -12.83 0.07
CA GLN A 124 2.43 -12.26 0.74
C GLN A 124 1.11 -12.80 0.16
N THR A 125 1.06 -13.15 -1.14
CA THR A 125 -0.10 -13.81 -1.76
C THR A 125 -0.36 -15.19 -1.15
N SER A 126 0.68 -16.01 -0.94
CA SER A 126 0.57 -17.31 -0.29
C SER A 126 0.10 -17.20 1.17
N LEU A 127 0.53 -16.14 1.88
CA LEU A 127 0.05 -15.82 3.24
C LEU A 127 -1.41 -15.33 3.26
N ARG A 128 -1.81 -14.46 2.31
CA ARG A 128 -3.22 -14.05 2.14
C ARG A 128 -4.10 -15.27 1.82
N ALA A 129 -3.69 -16.15 0.91
CA ALA A 129 -4.41 -17.39 0.59
C ALA A 129 -4.57 -18.31 1.82
N ALA A 130 -3.52 -18.47 2.63
CA ALA A 130 -3.57 -19.25 3.87
C ALA A 130 -4.58 -18.68 4.89
N ASN A 131 -4.63 -17.36 5.07
CA ASN A 131 -5.62 -16.70 5.92
C ASN A 131 -7.04 -16.85 5.35
N ASN A 132 -7.20 -16.69 4.04
CA ASN A 132 -8.49 -16.75 3.34
C ASN A 132 -9.19 -18.11 3.44
N LEU A 133 -8.43 -19.20 3.63
CA LEU A 133 -8.99 -20.53 3.91
C LEU A 133 -9.78 -20.58 5.24
N THR A 134 -9.34 -19.79 6.23
CA THR A 134 -9.97 -19.69 7.56
C THR A 134 -10.89 -18.48 7.75
N ALA A 135 -10.89 -17.53 6.81
CA ALA A 135 -11.70 -16.32 6.90
C ALA A 135 -13.22 -16.64 6.91
N GLY A 136 -13.97 -16.01 7.81
CA GLY A 136 -15.40 -16.26 7.99
C GLY A 136 -15.73 -17.62 8.61
N THR A 137 -14.88 -18.11 9.53
CA THR A 137 -15.08 -19.39 10.26
C THR A 137 -14.51 -19.32 11.68
N ASP A 138 -14.96 -20.22 12.56
CA ASP A 138 -14.38 -20.44 13.90
C ASP A 138 -13.02 -21.16 13.89
N PHE A 139 -12.47 -21.45 12.70
CA PHE A 139 -11.13 -21.97 12.54
C PHE A 139 -10.11 -20.83 12.54
N LYS A 140 -9.11 -20.89 13.42
CA LYS A 140 -8.07 -19.85 13.51
C LYS A 140 -6.76 -20.36 12.93
N LEU A 141 -6.26 -19.73 11.87
CA LEU A 141 -4.91 -20.01 11.38
C LEU A 141 -3.89 -19.75 12.49
N TYR A 142 -3.21 -20.81 12.90
CA TYR A 142 -2.34 -20.85 14.07
C TYR A 142 -0.89 -21.12 13.67
N ALA A 143 -0.69 -21.89 12.60
CA ALA A 143 0.62 -22.03 11.96
C ALA A 143 0.51 -22.19 10.43
N LEU A 144 1.52 -21.67 9.73
CA LEU A 144 1.80 -21.94 8.32
C LEU A 144 3.23 -22.45 8.27
N ILE A 145 3.41 -23.71 7.84
CA ILE A 145 4.68 -24.44 7.99
C ILE A 145 5.05 -25.04 6.63
N PRO A 146 6.28 -24.80 6.11
CA PRO A 146 6.78 -25.50 4.93
C PRO A 146 6.69 -27.03 5.09
N SER A 147 6.16 -27.74 4.10
CA SER A 147 5.91 -29.19 4.18
C SER A 147 7.17 -29.99 4.58
N ARG A 148 8.35 -29.58 4.11
CA ARG A 148 9.64 -30.19 4.46
C ARG A 148 9.99 -30.07 5.94
N ASP A 149 9.70 -28.93 6.57
CA ASP A 149 9.98 -28.71 7.99
C ASP A 149 8.95 -29.40 8.89
N ALA A 150 7.69 -29.47 8.46
CA ALA A 150 6.66 -30.25 9.15
C ALA A 150 7.06 -31.73 9.24
N LEU A 151 7.42 -32.36 8.11
CA LEU A 151 7.89 -33.74 8.09
C LEU A 151 9.18 -33.93 8.91
N ARG A 152 10.12 -32.97 8.87
CA ARG A 152 11.36 -33.03 9.66
C ARG A 152 11.09 -33.00 11.18
N ALA A 153 10.14 -32.18 11.63
CA ALA A 153 9.79 -32.07 13.05
C ALA A 153 9.14 -33.33 13.64
N CYS A 154 8.70 -34.26 12.78
CA CYS A 154 7.88 -35.42 13.14
C CYS A 154 8.53 -36.78 12.86
N ARG A 155 9.82 -36.80 12.50
CA ARG A 155 10.61 -38.04 12.43
C ARG A 155 10.51 -38.79 13.77
N GLY A 156 10.05 -40.04 13.72
CA GLY A 156 9.83 -40.88 14.91
C GLY A 156 8.67 -40.46 15.83
N ARG A 157 7.74 -39.59 15.38
CA ARG A 157 6.66 -39.03 16.23
C ARG A 157 5.26 -39.05 15.60
N LEU A 158 5.08 -39.68 14.44
CA LEU A 158 3.76 -39.86 13.81
C LEU A 158 2.92 -40.88 14.60
N PRO A 159 1.58 -40.81 14.56
CA PRO A 159 0.71 -41.76 15.25
C PRO A 159 0.96 -43.20 14.80
N VAL A 160 0.91 -44.13 15.76
CA VAL A 160 1.03 -45.57 15.50
C VAL A 160 -0.18 -46.05 14.70
N ALA A 161 0.05 -46.99 13.78
CA ALA A 161 -0.77 -47.18 12.58
C ALA A 161 -2.09 -47.95 12.77
N GLY A 162 -2.77 -47.81 13.93
CA GLY A 162 -4.00 -48.56 14.24
C GLY A 162 -5.15 -48.31 13.27
N ASN A 163 -5.53 -47.04 13.07
CA ASN A 163 -6.60 -46.62 12.13
C ASN A 163 -6.20 -45.42 11.25
N TYR A 164 -4.95 -44.96 11.31
CA TYR A 164 -4.52 -43.74 10.62
C TYR A 164 -3.89 -44.04 9.24
N PRO A 165 -4.39 -43.47 8.11
CA PRO A 165 -3.92 -43.83 6.78
C PRO A 165 -2.41 -43.57 6.57
N ARG A 166 -1.73 -44.52 5.90
CA ARG A 166 -0.29 -44.46 5.64
C ARG A 166 0.09 -43.59 4.42
N THR A 167 -0.85 -42.83 3.84
CA THR A 167 -0.63 -42.01 2.63
C THR A 167 0.30 -40.82 2.91
N PRO A 168 0.99 -40.25 1.89
CA PRO A 168 1.83 -39.07 2.07
C PRO A 168 1.06 -37.86 2.60
N ALA A 169 -0.16 -37.65 2.11
CA ALA A 169 -1.05 -36.56 2.55
C ALA A 169 -1.48 -36.69 4.00
N ALA A 170 -1.85 -37.89 4.45
CA ALA A 170 -2.19 -38.16 5.85
C ALA A 170 -0.97 -37.99 6.77
N LYS A 171 0.20 -38.52 6.38
CA LYS A 171 1.47 -38.35 7.10
C LYS A 171 1.86 -36.88 7.28
N LEU A 172 1.75 -36.07 6.21
CA LEU A 172 2.01 -34.63 6.27
C LEU A 172 0.98 -33.89 7.13
N SER A 173 -0.31 -34.23 7.03
CA SER A 173 -1.38 -33.59 7.81
C SER A 173 -1.20 -33.85 9.33
N ALA A 174 -0.86 -35.08 9.73
CA ALA A 174 -0.48 -35.38 11.12
C ALA A 174 0.80 -34.62 11.55
N ALA A 175 1.80 -34.54 10.66
CA ALA A 175 3.05 -33.83 10.93
C ALA A 175 2.85 -32.32 11.18
N LEU A 176 1.87 -31.69 10.52
CA LEU A 176 1.54 -30.27 10.76
C LEU A 176 1.05 -30.02 12.19
N ILE A 177 0.25 -30.93 12.77
CA ILE A 177 -0.27 -30.81 14.14
C ILE A 177 0.91 -30.80 15.14
N ILE A 178 1.80 -31.79 15.01
CA ILE A 178 2.97 -31.97 15.87
C ILE A 178 3.95 -30.78 15.70
N ALA A 179 4.19 -30.33 14.47
CA ALA A 179 5.04 -29.17 14.19
C ALA A 179 4.43 -27.86 14.71
N ALA A 180 3.09 -27.70 14.69
CA ALA A 180 2.41 -26.51 15.19
C ALA A 180 2.31 -26.43 16.72
N ARG A 181 2.58 -27.53 17.44
CA ARG A 181 2.88 -27.51 18.89
C ARG A 181 4.25 -26.86 19.11
N ASN A 182 5.26 -27.33 18.39
CA ASN A 182 6.65 -26.87 18.47
C ASN A 182 6.96 -25.73 17.47
N LYS A 183 6.11 -24.69 17.42
CA LYS A 183 6.11 -23.62 16.38
C LYS A 183 7.48 -23.06 15.99
N GLY A 184 8.36 -22.91 16.98
CA GLY A 184 9.76 -22.52 16.82
C GLY A 184 9.98 -21.29 15.96
N ALA A 185 11.05 -21.35 15.17
CA ALA A 185 11.50 -20.28 14.30
C ALA A 185 10.95 -20.37 12.86
N VAL A 186 10.10 -21.38 12.55
CA VAL A 186 9.70 -21.74 11.18
C VAL A 186 8.29 -21.28 10.81
N ASN A 187 7.40 -21.07 11.80
CA ASN A 187 6.00 -20.66 11.52
C ASN A 187 5.90 -19.29 10.82
N LEU A 188 5.41 -19.27 9.59
CA LEU A 188 5.34 -18.08 8.74
C LEU A 188 4.13 -17.16 9.00
N VAL A 189 3.18 -17.54 9.87
CA VAL A 189 2.05 -16.65 10.26
C VAL A 189 2.53 -15.34 10.90
N GLY A 190 3.72 -15.35 11.52
CA GLY A 190 4.39 -14.16 12.05
C GLY A 190 5.60 -13.71 11.22
N ALA A 191 5.59 -13.92 9.90
CA ALA A 191 6.68 -13.50 9.01
C ALA A 191 6.65 -11.99 8.76
N GLN A 192 7.80 -11.34 8.83
CA GLN A 192 7.96 -9.89 8.71
C GLN A 192 8.24 -9.48 7.26
N PRO A 193 7.82 -8.28 6.80
CA PRO A 193 8.29 -7.74 5.53
C PRO A 193 9.78 -7.34 5.65
N PRO A 194 10.60 -7.50 4.59
CA PRO A 194 12.00 -7.08 4.59
C PRO A 194 12.19 -5.55 4.69
N THR A 195 11.11 -4.78 4.56
CA THR A 195 11.08 -3.31 4.58
C THR A 195 10.68 -2.69 5.93
N SER A 196 10.08 -3.43 6.86
CA SER A 196 9.66 -2.83 8.15
C SER A 196 10.87 -2.57 9.06
N THR A 197 10.90 -1.38 9.67
CA THR A 197 11.90 -0.96 10.65
C THR A 197 11.65 -1.52 12.05
N GLN A 198 10.41 -1.90 12.40
CA GLN A 198 10.01 -2.16 13.79
C GLN A 198 10.59 -3.46 14.38
N PRO A 199 10.94 -3.48 15.68
CA PRO A 199 11.34 -4.71 16.39
C PRO A 199 10.13 -5.64 16.64
N PRO A 200 10.36 -6.94 16.94
CA PRO A 200 9.27 -7.86 17.29
C PRO A 200 8.60 -7.47 18.62
N THR A 201 7.34 -7.05 18.55
CA THR A 201 6.52 -6.59 19.69
C THR A 201 6.00 -7.74 20.56
N ASN A 202 6.86 -8.27 21.43
CA ASN A 202 6.49 -9.23 22.48
C ASN A 202 5.82 -8.54 23.70
N SER A 203 4.79 -7.71 23.46
CA SER A 203 3.96 -7.14 24.53
C SER A 203 2.48 -7.06 24.11
N LYS A 204 1.63 -7.81 24.81
CA LYS A 204 0.17 -7.67 24.70
C LYS A 204 -0.30 -6.59 25.67
N LYS A 205 -0.46 -5.34 25.19
CA LYS A 205 -1.49 -4.39 25.68
C LYS A 205 -1.57 -3.05 24.92
N THR A 206 -0.51 -2.61 24.25
CA THR A 206 -0.48 -1.33 23.49
C THR A 206 -0.57 -1.49 21.96
N GLY A 207 -1.03 -2.66 21.48
CA GLY A 207 -1.03 -3.03 20.07
C GLY A 207 -2.29 -2.71 19.26
N ALA A 208 -3.15 -1.81 19.72
CA ALA A 208 -4.42 -1.48 19.04
C ALA A 208 -4.27 -0.37 17.99
N ILE A 209 -3.58 0.72 18.35
CA ILE A 209 -3.57 1.98 17.57
C ILE A 209 -2.82 1.82 16.24
N LEU A 210 -1.73 1.03 16.21
CA LEU A 210 -0.92 0.86 15.00
C LEU A 210 -1.47 -0.17 13.99
N ALA A 211 -2.61 -0.80 14.26
CA ALA A 211 -3.18 -1.84 13.39
C ALA A 211 -3.93 -1.26 12.16
N ALA A 212 -4.50 -0.05 12.28
CA ALA A 212 -5.26 0.60 11.22
C ALA A 212 -4.37 1.08 10.07
N LEU A 213 -3.28 1.78 10.40
CA LEU A 213 -2.36 2.46 9.47
C LEU A 213 -1.60 1.52 8.49
N LEU A 214 -1.62 0.21 8.72
CA LEU A 214 -1.04 -0.79 7.81
C LEU A 214 -2.08 -1.78 7.26
N GLY A 215 -3.37 -1.57 7.55
CA GLY A 215 -4.47 -2.42 7.10
C GLY A 215 -4.95 -2.11 5.68
N CYS A 216 -4.87 -0.86 5.24
CA CYS A 216 -5.52 -0.38 4.02
C CYS A 216 -4.81 -0.80 2.71
N ILE A 217 -3.48 -1.04 2.74
CA ILE A 217 -2.65 -1.42 1.57
C ILE A 217 -2.83 -2.92 1.23
N ALA A 218 -4.10 -3.34 1.10
CA ALA A 218 -4.51 -4.74 0.93
C ALA A 218 -5.80 -4.96 0.14
N LEU A 219 -6.52 -3.89 -0.19
CA LEU A 219 -7.69 -3.84 -1.08
C LEU A 219 -7.47 -2.60 -1.96
N PHE A 220 -7.36 -2.65 -3.29
CA PHE A 220 -7.66 -3.73 -4.24
C PHE A 220 -6.44 -4.08 -5.11
N THR A 221 -6.41 -5.29 -5.66
CA THR A 221 -5.60 -5.63 -6.86
C THR A 221 -6.11 -6.96 -7.40
N ASN A 222 -7.18 -6.88 -8.22
CA ASN A 222 -7.76 -8.04 -8.89
C ASN A 222 -8.43 -7.59 -10.19
N LEU A 223 -7.63 -7.11 -11.14
CA LEU A 223 -7.98 -7.07 -12.56
C LEU A 223 -6.87 -7.76 -13.36
N LYS A 224 -7.25 -8.38 -14.48
CA LYS A 224 -6.42 -9.31 -15.24
C LYS A 224 -5.64 -8.57 -16.31
N PHE A 225 -4.39 -8.96 -16.54
CA PHE A 225 -3.88 -9.08 -17.92
C PHE A 225 -2.92 -10.29 -18.01
N GLY A 226 -3.36 -11.29 -18.78
CA GLY A 226 -2.48 -12.11 -19.61
C GLY A 226 -2.62 -11.61 -21.05
N PRO A 227 -1.70 -11.98 -21.96
CA PRO A 227 -1.72 -11.49 -23.34
C PRO A 227 -2.97 -11.99 -24.09
N GLN A 228 -3.48 -11.15 -24.98
CA GLN A 228 -4.31 -11.57 -26.11
C GLN A 228 -3.39 -11.73 -27.33
N ASP A 229 -3.63 -12.76 -28.13
CA ASP A 229 -3.20 -12.81 -29.53
C ASP A 229 -4.27 -13.52 -30.36
N ALA A 230 -4.27 -13.26 -31.67
CA ALA A 230 -5.44 -13.39 -32.56
C ALA A 230 -5.94 -14.82 -32.83
N LEU A 231 -7.23 -14.96 -33.20
CA LEU A 231 -7.68 -15.39 -34.55
C LEU A 231 -9.22 -15.46 -34.70
N ALA A 232 -9.73 -15.01 -35.87
CA ALA A 232 -11.12 -15.08 -36.37
C ALA A 232 -12.22 -14.37 -35.52
N GLY A 233 -13.37 -13.92 -36.06
CA GLY A 233 -13.89 -13.92 -37.45
C GLY A 233 -14.93 -12.79 -37.66
N ARG A 234 -15.57 -12.71 -38.85
CA ARG A 234 -16.51 -11.63 -39.26
C ARG A 234 -17.99 -11.88 -38.90
N PHE A 235 -18.80 -10.81 -39.04
CA PHE A 235 -20.27 -10.78 -39.16
C PHE A 235 -21.05 -11.03 -37.83
N ASP A 236 -22.18 -10.37 -37.53
CA ASP A 236 -22.99 -9.36 -38.25
C ASP A 236 -23.74 -8.41 -37.25
N GLU A 237 -24.33 -7.31 -37.77
CA GLU A 237 -25.32 -6.41 -37.10
C GLU A 237 -26.79 -6.93 -37.31
N PRO A 238 -27.87 -6.36 -36.71
CA PRO A 238 -28.07 -5.04 -36.06
C PRO A 238 -28.48 -5.17 -34.55
N ASP A 239 -29.38 -4.46 -33.84
CA ASP A 239 -30.57 -3.62 -34.11
C ASP A 239 -30.89 -2.60 -32.96
N GLU A 240 -31.77 -1.63 -33.25
CA GLU A 240 -32.30 -0.56 -32.37
C GLU A 240 -33.80 -0.30 -32.70
N PRO A 241 -34.56 0.58 -31.99
CA PRO A 241 -34.77 0.81 -30.55
C PRO A 241 -36.29 0.52 -30.20
N PRO A 242 -37.07 1.17 -29.27
CA PRO A 242 -37.24 2.62 -28.93
C PRO A 242 -37.06 2.95 -27.41
N ASN A 243 -36.86 4.18 -26.92
CA ASN A 243 -37.65 5.44 -26.95
C ASN A 243 -39.00 5.32 -26.16
N THR A 244 -39.47 6.21 -25.25
CA THR A 244 -39.36 7.68 -25.11
C THR A 244 -39.61 8.25 -23.68
N ALA A 245 -38.90 9.34 -23.30
CA ALA A 245 -39.35 10.52 -22.49
C ALA A 245 -39.94 10.34 -21.03
N LYS A 246 -40.15 11.35 -20.15
CA LYS A 246 -40.17 12.85 -20.18
C LYS A 246 -39.52 13.49 -18.92
N TYR A 247 -39.33 14.81 -18.94
CA TYR A 247 -38.89 15.69 -17.83
C TYR A 247 -39.93 15.87 -16.70
N ALA A 248 -39.47 16.11 -15.46
CA ALA A 248 -40.09 17.03 -14.48
C ALA A 248 -39.16 17.39 -13.29
N GLN A 249 -39.12 18.68 -12.91
CA GLN A 249 -38.62 19.26 -11.65
C GLN A 249 -39.23 20.68 -11.52
N PRO A 250 -39.27 21.32 -10.33
CA PRO A 250 -39.12 20.81 -8.97
C PRO A 250 -40.40 21.06 -8.13
N SER A 251 -40.34 20.90 -6.81
CA SER A 251 -41.31 21.51 -5.87
C SER A 251 -40.63 21.76 -4.52
N GLU A 252 -40.89 22.93 -3.93
CA GLU A 252 -40.38 23.33 -2.62
C GLU A 252 -41.38 22.97 -1.52
N HIS A 253 -40.90 22.67 -0.31
CA HIS A 253 -41.70 22.82 0.90
C HIS A 253 -40.83 23.27 2.06
N GLU A 254 -40.92 24.56 2.37
CA GLU A 254 -40.36 25.17 3.57
C GLU A 254 -41.30 24.94 4.76
N LEU A 255 -40.78 24.41 5.87
CA LEU A 255 -41.44 24.45 7.17
C LEU A 255 -40.40 24.71 8.27
N ALA A 256 -40.42 25.93 8.81
CA ALA A 256 -39.45 26.38 9.79
C ALA A 256 -39.70 25.78 11.18
N VAL A 257 -38.70 25.12 11.75
CA VAL A 257 -38.63 24.80 13.19
C VAL A 257 -37.42 25.50 13.79
N ARG A 258 -37.68 26.37 14.78
CA ARG A 258 -36.63 27.14 15.48
C ARG A 258 -35.66 26.19 16.22
N PRO A 259 -34.33 26.36 16.11
CA PRO A 259 -33.41 25.74 17.05
C PRO A 259 -33.64 26.31 18.46
N ALA A 260 -33.58 25.46 19.48
CA ALA A 260 -33.73 25.90 20.86
C ALA A 260 -32.60 26.84 21.28
N SER A 261 -32.93 27.96 21.91
CA SER A 261 -31.96 28.92 22.42
C SER A 261 -31.28 28.38 23.68
N VAL A 262 -30.20 27.62 23.51
CA VAL A 262 -29.28 27.31 24.61
C VAL A 262 -28.65 28.62 25.08
N VAL A 263 -28.88 28.97 26.35
CA VAL A 263 -28.43 30.23 26.94
C VAL A 263 -26.91 30.35 26.84
N ALA A 264 -26.43 31.48 26.31
CA ALA A 264 -25.01 31.75 26.21
C ALA A 264 -24.39 32.00 27.59
N THR A 265 -23.79 30.97 28.17
CA THR A 265 -22.82 31.13 29.25
C THR A 265 -21.64 31.96 28.72
N LYS A 266 -21.53 33.20 29.20
CA LYS A 266 -20.31 34.00 29.02
C LYS A 266 -19.09 33.22 29.52
N ASN A 267 -17.95 33.51 28.91
CA ASN A 267 -16.59 32.99 29.24
C ASN A 267 -16.13 31.77 28.42
N GLY A 268 -16.00 31.98 27.12
CA GLY A 268 -15.09 31.22 26.25
C GLY A 268 -14.52 32.17 25.19
N HIS A 269 -13.22 32.45 25.21
CA HIS A 269 -12.60 33.32 24.20
C HIS A 269 -12.61 32.61 22.84
N LYS A 270 -13.37 33.12 21.88
CA LYS A 270 -13.27 32.72 20.47
C LYS A 270 -11.96 33.25 19.89
N GLY A 271 -10.87 32.51 20.12
CA GLY A 271 -9.59 32.76 19.47
C GLY A 271 -9.74 32.66 17.96
N HIS A 272 -9.64 33.79 17.26
CA HIS A 272 -9.44 33.81 15.81
C HIS A 272 -8.05 33.25 15.51
N HIS A 273 -7.93 31.93 15.48
CA HIS A 273 -6.69 31.22 15.17
C HIS A 273 -6.36 31.40 13.68
N THR A 274 -5.60 32.44 13.37
CA THR A 274 -4.99 32.65 12.07
C THR A 274 -4.09 31.47 11.71
N ILE A 275 -4.32 30.89 10.53
CA ILE A 275 -3.44 29.89 9.94
C ILE A 275 -2.11 30.59 9.58
N PRO A 276 -0.95 30.04 9.97
CA PRO A 276 0.35 30.61 9.60
C PRO A 276 0.48 30.76 8.08
N ARG A 277 1.03 31.92 7.66
CA ARG A 277 1.11 32.34 6.25
C ARG A 277 1.73 31.29 5.32
N GLU A 278 2.71 30.54 5.82
CA GLU A 278 3.39 29.46 5.09
C GLU A 278 2.44 28.31 4.74
N GLN A 279 1.60 27.89 5.69
CA GLN A 279 0.61 26.83 5.50
C GLN A 279 -0.44 27.24 4.46
N LEU A 280 -0.88 28.50 4.51
CA LEU A 280 -1.77 29.10 3.52
C LEU A 280 -1.14 29.11 2.12
N GLN A 281 0.16 29.47 1.99
CA GLN A 281 0.86 29.40 0.71
C GLN A 281 0.98 27.97 0.19
N ALA A 282 1.26 27.00 1.05
CA ALA A 282 1.36 25.58 0.68
C ALA A 282 0.02 24.97 0.24
N ASP A 283 -1.09 25.33 0.90
CA ASP A 283 -2.44 24.94 0.48
C ASP A 283 -2.84 25.60 -0.85
N ILE A 284 -2.55 26.89 -1.05
CA ILE A 284 -2.86 27.54 -2.33
C ILE A 284 -2.00 26.95 -3.47
N ARG A 285 -0.72 26.59 -3.22
CA ARG A 285 0.10 25.81 -4.18
C ARG A 285 -0.57 24.48 -4.53
N ARG A 286 -1.01 23.71 -3.52
CA ARG A 286 -1.70 22.43 -3.67
C ARG A 286 -2.95 22.55 -4.55
N ARG A 287 -3.79 23.56 -4.33
CA ARG A 287 -5.02 23.78 -5.09
C ARG A 287 -4.79 24.15 -6.57
N ASN A 288 -3.69 24.83 -6.89
CA ASN A 288 -3.40 25.35 -8.23
C ASN A 288 -2.46 24.45 -9.08
N ILE A 289 -1.82 23.44 -8.50
CA ILE A 289 -0.72 22.71 -9.16
C ILE A 289 -1.09 22.12 -10.53
N THR A 290 -2.29 21.56 -10.70
CA THR A 290 -2.71 21.00 -11.99
C THR A 290 -2.96 22.08 -13.03
N HIS A 291 -3.55 23.22 -12.66
CA HIS A 291 -3.76 24.33 -13.59
C HIS A 291 -2.41 24.88 -14.10
N TRP A 292 -1.40 24.96 -13.24
CA TRP A 292 -0.04 25.31 -13.69
C TRP A 292 0.57 24.27 -14.62
N LEU A 293 0.42 22.96 -14.33
CA LEU A 293 0.92 21.89 -15.21
C LEU A 293 0.22 21.87 -16.58
N ASP A 294 -1.09 22.15 -16.61
CA ASP A 294 -1.89 22.25 -17.83
C ASP A 294 -1.44 23.44 -18.67
N LEU A 295 -1.35 24.63 -18.07
CA LEU A 295 -0.84 25.86 -18.68
C LEU A 295 0.56 25.65 -19.29
N ILE A 296 1.47 24.98 -18.56
CA ILE A 296 2.82 24.64 -19.04
C ILE A 296 2.77 23.69 -20.26
N ALA A 297 1.89 22.68 -20.24
CA ALA A 297 1.76 21.71 -21.33
C ALA A 297 1.11 22.29 -22.60
N GLU A 298 0.10 23.14 -22.43
CA GLU A 298 -0.65 23.80 -23.51
C GLU A 298 0.15 24.92 -24.18
N SER A 299 0.98 25.65 -23.41
CA SER A 299 1.81 26.75 -23.93
C SER A 299 3.03 26.30 -24.77
N ARG A 300 3.20 25.00 -25.00
CA ARG A 300 4.44 24.37 -25.51
C ARG A 300 4.54 24.43 -27.04
N PRO A 301 5.59 25.07 -27.63
CA PRO A 301 5.81 25.04 -29.07
C PRO A 301 5.98 23.64 -29.65
N ALA A 302 5.55 23.46 -30.90
CA ALA A 302 5.78 22.22 -31.64
C ALA A 302 7.28 21.94 -31.79
N ASN A 303 7.69 20.68 -31.54
CA ASN A 303 9.08 20.20 -31.53
C ASN A 303 9.95 20.62 -30.31
N LEU A 304 9.38 21.28 -29.31
CA LEU A 304 10.00 21.44 -27.98
C LEU A 304 9.47 20.35 -27.02
N TRP A 305 10.36 19.67 -26.30
CA TRP A 305 9.99 18.66 -25.30
C TRP A 305 10.47 19.03 -23.90
N LEU A 306 9.63 18.79 -22.89
CA LEU A 306 9.98 19.00 -21.49
C LEU A 306 10.77 17.79 -20.97
N THR A 307 11.82 18.05 -20.20
CA THR A 307 12.61 17.04 -19.49
C THR A 307 12.41 17.13 -17.98
N GLU A 308 12.24 18.35 -17.46
CA GLU A 308 12.04 18.62 -16.04
C GLU A 308 11.06 19.77 -15.80
N VAL A 309 10.20 19.62 -14.79
CA VAL A 309 9.35 20.68 -14.26
C VAL A 309 9.45 20.65 -12.73
N ARG A 310 9.92 21.75 -12.13
CA ARG A 310 10.09 21.88 -10.68
C ARG A 310 9.36 23.09 -10.13
N PHE A 311 8.49 22.86 -9.17
CA PHE A 311 7.91 23.88 -8.30
C PHE A 311 8.67 23.83 -6.98
N ASN A 312 9.21 24.96 -6.55
CA ASN A 312 10.08 25.06 -5.38
C ASN A 312 9.67 26.26 -4.52
N GLY A 313 8.66 26.08 -3.67
CA GLY A 313 8.02 27.19 -2.97
C GLY A 313 7.47 28.23 -3.94
N ASP A 314 8.00 29.45 -3.89
CA ASP A 314 7.52 30.60 -4.67
C ASP A 314 8.21 30.74 -6.06
N GLN A 315 8.91 29.71 -6.55
CA GLN A 315 9.54 29.67 -7.88
C GLN A 315 9.14 28.43 -8.69
N ILE A 316 8.95 28.62 -10.00
CA ILE A 316 8.78 27.55 -10.99
C ILE A 316 10.03 27.53 -11.89
N SER A 317 10.57 26.34 -12.15
CA SER A 317 11.71 26.09 -13.03
C SER A 317 11.36 24.99 -14.02
N LEU A 318 11.61 25.23 -15.31
CA LEU A 318 11.34 24.31 -16.41
C LEU A 318 12.65 24.04 -17.14
N GLN A 319 12.96 22.76 -17.39
CA GLN A 319 13.96 22.36 -18.35
C GLN A 319 13.26 21.78 -19.57
N ALA A 320 13.58 22.36 -20.73
CA ALA A 320 13.11 21.90 -22.02
C ALA A 320 14.30 21.62 -22.94
N GLN A 321 14.04 20.87 -24.01
CA GLN A 321 14.97 20.62 -25.08
C GLN A 321 14.28 20.84 -26.44
N THR A 322 15.04 21.29 -27.42
CA THR A 322 14.58 21.54 -28.79
C THR A 322 15.76 21.40 -29.77
N ARG A 323 15.47 21.30 -31.07
CA ARG A 323 16.45 21.46 -32.16
C ARG A 323 16.56 22.91 -32.66
N LYS A 324 15.81 23.85 -32.07
CA LYS A 324 15.67 25.24 -32.53
C LYS A 324 15.73 26.22 -31.34
N ALA A 325 16.91 26.79 -31.08
CA ALA A 325 17.14 27.67 -29.92
C ALA A 325 16.16 28.85 -29.78
N HIS A 326 15.68 29.43 -30.90
CA HIS A 326 14.71 30.53 -30.88
C HIS A 326 13.37 30.18 -30.20
N GLN A 327 13.00 28.90 -30.15
CA GLN A 327 11.76 28.45 -29.47
C GLN A 327 11.77 28.69 -27.96
N GLY A 328 12.94 28.95 -27.34
CA GLY A 328 13.01 29.36 -25.93
C GLY A 328 12.33 30.71 -25.66
N HIS A 329 12.52 31.68 -26.55
CA HIS A 329 11.87 33.00 -26.41
C HIS A 329 10.38 32.94 -26.80
N GLU A 330 10.03 32.15 -27.81
CA GLU A 330 8.64 31.84 -28.18
C GLU A 330 7.89 31.22 -26.99
N TYR A 331 8.44 30.17 -26.37
CA TYR A 331 7.83 29.48 -25.23
C TYR A 331 7.68 30.39 -24.02
N VAL A 332 8.69 31.22 -23.69
CA VAL A 332 8.59 32.23 -22.63
C VAL A 332 7.47 33.25 -22.91
N SER A 333 7.29 33.67 -24.17
CA SER A 333 6.18 34.57 -24.55
C SER A 333 4.81 33.90 -24.39
N LEU A 334 4.68 32.62 -24.79
CA LEU A 334 3.44 31.86 -24.65
C LEU A 334 3.08 31.63 -23.18
N LEU A 335 4.03 31.21 -22.35
CA LEU A 335 3.86 31.06 -20.89
C LEU A 335 3.43 32.37 -20.23
N GLY A 336 3.98 33.51 -20.67
CA GLY A 336 3.60 34.84 -20.17
C GLY A 336 2.18 35.24 -20.57
N LYS A 337 1.74 34.91 -21.80
CA LYS A 337 0.37 35.15 -22.29
C LYS A 337 -0.67 34.25 -21.63
N SER A 338 -0.32 33.02 -21.27
CA SER A 338 -1.24 32.04 -20.67
C SER A 338 -1.39 32.18 -19.15
N GLY A 339 -0.54 32.99 -18.48
CA GLY A 339 -0.77 33.47 -17.11
C GLY A 339 0.37 33.24 -16.11
N LEU A 340 1.53 32.73 -16.52
CA LEU A 340 2.69 32.63 -15.63
C LEU A 340 3.28 34.02 -15.34
N LYS A 341 3.57 34.27 -14.07
CA LYS A 341 4.12 35.56 -13.60
C LYS A 341 5.61 35.68 -13.91
N SER A 342 5.92 36.53 -14.87
CA SER A 342 7.30 36.92 -15.24
C SER A 342 8.22 35.73 -15.63
N PRO A 343 7.82 34.86 -16.59
CA PRO A 343 8.70 33.83 -17.11
C PRO A 343 9.93 34.46 -17.80
N ARG A 344 11.10 33.84 -17.63
CA ARG A 344 12.39 34.26 -18.19
C ARG A 344 13.20 33.06 -18.62
N LEU A 345 13.87 33.17 -19.76
CA LEU A 345 14.87 32.20 -20.21
C LEU A 345 16.19 32.53 -19.52
N ASN A 346 16.58 31.74 -18.52
CA ASN A 346 17.77 32.00 -17.70
C ASN A 346 19.04 31.44 -18.33
N ARG A 347 18.94 30.32 -19.08
CA ARG A 347 20.09 29.69 -19.70
C ARG A 347 19.71 28.94 -20.97
N ILE A 348 20.63 28.96 -21.93
CA ILE A 348 20.64 28.13 -23.14
C ILE A 348 21.94 27.33 -23.10
N GLU A 349 21.85 26.01 -23.27
CA GLU A 349 22.99 25.11 -23.35
C GLU A 349 22.90 24.33 -24.67
N ASN A 350 23.95 24.37 -25.49
CA ASN A 350 23.98 23.67 -26.77
C ASN A 350 24.83 22.41 -26.66
N SER A 351 24.23 21.26 -26.95
CA SER A 351 24.86 19.96 -27.14
C SER A 351 24.69 19.50 -28.58
N GLU A 352 25.39 18.43 -28.98
CA GLU A 352 25.33 17.93 -30.36
C GLU A 352 23.89 17.63 -30.79
N GLY A 353 23.42 18.32 -31.84
CA GLY A 353 22.06 18.23 -32.38
C GLY A 353 20.91 18.70 -31.48
N THR A 354 21.18 19.25 -30.28
CA THR A 354 20.15 19.58 -29.28
C THR A 354 20.47 20.81 -28.44
N THR A 355 19.52 21.72 -28.31
CA THR A 355 19.58 22.86 -27.38
C THR A 355 18.72 22.57 -26.16
N THR A 356 19.32 22.63 -24.98
CA THR A 356 18.64 22.63 -23.68
C THR A 356 18.34 24.07 -23.25
N LEU A 357 17.13 24.29 -22.74
CA LEU A 357 16.58 25.58 -22.34
C LEU A 357 16.18 25.51 -20.86
N ILE A 358 16.66 26.45 -20.05
CA ILE A 358 16.29 26.58 -18.64
C ILE A 358 15.47 27.85 -18.46
N ILE A 359 14.17 27.69 -18.20
CA ILE A 359 13.20 28.77 -18.02
C ILE A 359 12.81 28.83 -16.54
N THR A 360 12.69 30.03 -15.97
CA THR A 360 12.12 30.20 -14.62
C THR A 360 11.00 31.23 -14.60
N SER A 361 10.07 31.10 -13.66
CA SER A 361 8.93 31.99 -13.45
C SER A 361 8.65 32.14 -11.96
N ALA A 362 7.99 33.23 -11.55
CA ALA A 362 7.48 33.32 -10.19
C ALA A 362 6.34 32.30 -10.01
N GLY A 363 6.42 31.50 -8.95
CA GLY A 363 5.43 30.53 -8.51
C GLY A 363 4.36 31.12 -7.59
N GLN A 364 4.20 32.45 -7.58
CA GLN A 364 3.11 33.09 -6.84
C GLN A 364 1.76 32.64 -7.42
N PRO A 365 0.85 32.08 -6.61
CA PRO A 365 -0.48 31.72 -7.07
C PRO A 365 -1.32 32.93 -7.48
N PRO A 366 -2.44 32.71 -8.18
CA PRO A 366 -3.54 33.67 -8.22
C PRO A 366 -4.05 33.97 -6.80
N SER A 367 -4.67 35.14 -6.62
CA SER A 367 -5.25 35.54 -5.32
C SER A 367 -6.21 34.47 -4.79
N PRO A 368 -6.23 34.22 -3.47
CA PRO A 368 -7.03 33.15 -2.89
C PRO A 368 -8.53 33.35 -3.19
N ALA A 369 -9.18 32.28 -3.63
CA ALA A 369 -10.64 32.21 -3.61
C ALA A 369 -11.12 32.43 -2.17
N LYS A 370 -12.05 33.36 -1.96
CA LYS A 370 -12.59 33.66 -0.63
C LYS A 370 -13.36 32.45 -0.10
N GLY A 371 -12.74 31.73 0.83
CA GLY A 371 -13.37 30.69 1.63
C GLY A 371 -12.74 30.65 3.01
N ASN A 372 -13.56 30.51 4.05
CA ASN A 372 -13.05 30.24 5.39
C ASN A 372 -12.39 28.86 5.39
N ILE A 373 -11.17 28.78 5.91
CA ILE A 373 -10.49 27.50 6.11
C ILE A 373 -10.87 26.99 7.49
N GLU A 374 -11.82 26.06 7.52
CA GLU A 374 -12.15 25.33 8.73
C GLU A 374 -11.03 24.32 9.06
N ARG A 375 -10.82 24.05 10.35
CA ARG A 375 -9.80 23.10 10.81
C ARG A 375 -10.28 21.67 10.52
N ALA A 376 -9.41 20.85 9.94
CA ALA A 376 -9.69 19.42 9.78
C ALA A 376 -10.00 18.77 11.13
N HIS A 377 -10.99 17.87 11.15
CA HIS A 377 -11.25 16.99 12.29
C HIS A 377 -10.41 15.70 12.25
N ASP A 378 -9.62 15.50 11.19
CA ASP A 378 -8.97 14.23 10.87
C ASP A 378 -7.48 14.17 11.28
N SER A 379 -7.10 13.07 11.92
CA SER A 379 -5.73 12.83 12.40
C SER A 379 -4.71 12.69 11.27
N LEU A 380 -3.43 12.98 11.56
CA LEU A 380 -2.30 12.73 10.65
C LEU A 380 -2.26 11.29 10.10
N GLY A 381 -2.75 10.32 10.88
CA GLY A 381 -2.87 8.92 10.45
C GLY A 381 -3.94 8.71 9.37
N ASN A 382 -5.06 9.42 9.45
CA ASN A 382 -6.12 9.36 8.44
C ASN A 382 -5.71 10.11 7.17
N GLN A 383 -5.09 11.28 7.31
CA GLN A 383 -4.54 12.06 6.19
C GLN A 383 -3.51 11.23 5.39
N SER A 384 -2.52 10.62 6.07
CA SER A 384 -1.49 9.79 5.41
C SER A 384 -2.05 8.49 4.81
N ALA A 385 -3.04 7.85 5.44
CA ALA A 385 -3.74 6.71 4.87
C ALA A 385 -4.56 7.06 3.61
N ALA A 386 -5.18 8.24 3.57
CA ALA A 386 -5.91 8.74 2.40
C ALA A 386 -4.98 9.02 1.21
N ILE A 387 -3.81 9.62 1.44
CA ILE A 387 -2.78 9.84 0.39
C ILE A 387 -2.29 8.50 -0.14
N ALA A 388 -1.96 7.54 0.73
CA ALA A 388 -1.50 6.21 0.33
C ALA A 388 -2.56 5.48 -0.52
N LYS A 389 -3.83 5.51 -0.11
CA LYS A 389 -4.93 4.95 -0.90
C LYS A 389 -5.05 5.63 -2.27
N GLN A 390 -4.92 6.95 -2.35
CA GLN A 390 -5.01 7.66 -3.64
C GLN A 390 -3.86 7.32 -4.59
N ILE A 391 -2.66 7.02 -4.08
CA ILE A 391 -1.54 6.56 -4.92
C ILE A 391 -1.87 5.18 -5.54
N ASP A 392 -2.45 4.27 -4.75
CA ASP A 392 -2.95 2.97 -5.23
C ASP A 392 -4.17 3.13 -6.18
N ASP A 393 -5.13 4.01 -5.88
CA ASP A 393 -6.35 4.27 -6.68
C ASP A 393 -6.05 4.82 -8.11
N TYR A 394 -4.82 5.25 -8.39
CA TYR A 394 -4.34 5.73 -9.70
C TYR A 394 -3.19 4.89 -10.30
N ASP A 395 -2.92 3.67 -9.79
CA ASP A 395 -1.83 2.78 -10.23
C ASP A 395 -0.41 3.40 -10.19
N ILE A 396 -0.17 4.41 -9.34
CA ILE A 396 1.11 5.11 -9.23
C ILE A 396 2.08 4.31 -8.34
N THR A 397 3.29 4.03 -8.83
CA THR A 397 4.31 3.30 -8.07
C THR A 397 5.02 4.20 -7.07
N LEU A 398 4.79 3.97 -5.78
CA LEU A 398 5.55 4.61 -4.68
C LEU A 398 6.99 4.04 -4.61
N THR A 399 7.97 4.81 -5.06
CA THR A 399 9.40 4.44 -5.07
C THR A 399 10.14 4.84 -3.79
N ARG A 400 9.72 5.94 -3.15
CA ARG A 400 10.31 6.49 -1.91
C ARG A 400 9.20 7.01 -0.99
N LEU A 401 9.35 6.74 0.30
CA LEU A 401 8.53 7.32 1.37
C LEU A 401 9.47 7.70 2.51
N GLN A 402 9.47 8.98 2.88
CA GLN A 402 10.18 9.52 4.04
C GLN A 402 9.24 10.45 4.81
N HIS A 403 9.21 10.30 6.13
CA HIS A 403 8.39 11.07 7.04
C HIS A 403 9.32 11.74 8.03
N ASN A 404 9.34 13.07 8.02
CA ASN A 404 10.19 13.89 8.87
C ASN A 404 9.31 14.66 9.85
N GLU A 405 9.39 14.31 11.12
CA GLU A 405 8.71 15.02 12.22
C GLU A 405 9.66 16.12 12.73
N THR A 406 9.23 17.37 12.68
CA THR A 406 9.98 18.51 13.23
C THR A 406 9.37 18.93 14.57
N ASP A 407 9.90 18.37 15.65
CA ASP A 407 9.57 18.72 17.05
C ASP A 407 10.10 20.11 17.44
N ASN A 408 9.62 21.15 16.76
CA ASN A 408 9.75 22.54 17.20
C ASN A 408 8.67 22.79 18.25
N GLY A 409 9.01 22.58 19.53
CA GLY A 409 8.11 22.45 20.69
C GLY A 409 7.28 23.68 21.12
N ALA A 410 6.78 24.48 20.17
CA ALA A 410 5.88 25.62 20.39
C ALA A 410 4.87 25.81 19.23
N SER A 411 4.59 24.78 18.44
CA SER A 411 3.67 24.84 17.29
C SER A 411 3.00 23.47 17.03
N PRO A 412 1.82 23.42 16.38
CA PRO A 412 1.19 22.16 16.00
C PRO A 412 2.15 21.33 15.15
N SER A 413 2.24 20.03 15.45
CA SER A 413 3.27 19.11 14.95
C SER A 413 3.25 18.97 13.43
N GLN A 414 4.07 19.80 12.76
CA GLN A 414 4.26 19.75 11.31
C GLN A 414 5.00 18.47 10.95
N SER A 415 4.35 17.63 10.12
CA SER A 415 4.93 16.40 9.60
C SER A 415 5.18 16.54 8.11
N ARG A 416 6.44 16.47 7.67
CA ARG A 416 6.81 16.56 6.25
C ARG A 416 6.87 15.17 5.62
N LEU A 417 5.97 14.93 4.66
CA LEU A 417 5.86 13.68 3.91
C LEU A 417 6.53 13.84 2.55
N ASN A 418 7.71 13.24 2.41
CA ASN A 418 8.49 13.20 1.18
C ASN A 418 8.19 11.91 0.41
N LEU A 419 7.49 12.05 -0.72
CA LEU A 419 7.08 10.98 -1.62
C LEU A 419 7.98 10.98 -2.85
N GLY A 420 8.46 9.81 -3.28
CA GLY A 420 8.95 9.59 -4.63
C GLY A 420 8.02 8.63 -5.34
N LEU A 421 7.57 9.02 -6.52
CA LEU A 421 6.54 8.37 -7.32
C LEU A 421 7.09 8.08 -8.73
N LEU A 422 6.56 7.05 -9.37
CA LEU A 422 6.79 6.72 -10.77
C LEU A 422 5.47 6.24 -11.38
N GLY A 423 5.07 6.82 -12.51
CA GLY A 423 3.86 6.44 -13.21
C GLY A 423 3.66 7.27 -14.48
N ASP A 424 2.57 7.01 -15.18
CA ASP A 424 2.26 7.73 -16.42
C ASP A 424 1.79 9.16 -16.11
N TYR A 425 2.12 10.12 -16.98
CA TYR A 425 1.81 11.54 -16.74
C TYR A 425 0.31 11.78 -16.48
N ALA A 426 -0.57 11.06 -17.18
CA ALA A 426 -2.02 11.16 -17.00
C ALA A 426 -2.47 10.72 -15.60
N ALA A 427 -1.91 9.63 -15.06
CA ALA A 427 -2.19 9.14 -13.71
C ALA A 427 -1.67 10.12 -12.64
N ILE A 428 -0.41 10.56 -12.78
CA ILE A 428 0.21 11.59 -11.93
C ILE A 428 -0.66 12.86 -11.89
N ARG A 429 -1.11 13.34 -13.06
CA ARG A 429 -1.98 14.53 -13.18
C ARG A 429 -3.35 14.32 -12.51
N ALA A 430 -3.98 13.17 -12.71
CA ALA A 430 -5.28 12.86 -12.09
C ALA A 430 -5.18 12.75 -10.56
N TRP A 431 -4.10 12.14 -10.05
CA TRP A 431 -3.77 12.12 -8.63
C TRP A 431 -3.54 13.52 -8.07
N LEU A 432 -2.77 14.38 -8.75
CA LEU A 432 -2.61 15.78 -8.36
C LEU A 432 -3.94 16.55 -8.36
N ALA A 433 -4.84 16.29 -9.32
CA ALA A 433 -6.16 16.91 -9.38
C ALA A 433 -7.08 16.45 -8.21
N LYS A 434 -6.89 15.21 -7.73
CA LYS A 434 -7.57 14.69 -6.53
C LYS A 434 -6.98 15.27 -5.25
N LEU A 435 -5.65 15.35 -5.18
CA LEU A 435 -4.89 15.93 -4.06
C LEU A 435 -5.12 17.44 -3.94
N ALA A 436 -5.38 18.16 -5.04
CA ALA A 436 -5.83 19.55 -5.06
C ALA A 436 -7.23 19.77 -4.45
N ARG A 437 -8.04 18.70 -4.35
CA ARG A 437 -9.42 18.70 -3.82
C ARG A 437 -9.54 18.06 -2.43
N LEU A 438 -8.43 17.63 -1.83
CA LEU A 438 -8.40 17.14 -0.45
C LEU A 438 -8.56 18.28 0.59
N ASP A 439 -8.70 17.87 1.84
CA ASP A 439 -8.87 18.72 3.03
C ASP A 439 -7.75 19.78 3.18
N PRO A 440 -8.02 20.96 3.78
CA PRO A 440 -7.13 22.12 3.68
C PRO A 440 -5.91 22.07 4.63
N LEU A 441 -5.75 21.02 5.44
CA LEU A 441 -4.55 20.77 6.26
C LEU A 441 -3.45 19.97 5.52
N LEU A 442 -3.56 19.86 4.20
CA LEU A 442 -2.51 19.37 3.32
C LEU A 442 -1.86 20.56 2.58
N GLY A 443 -0.58 20.80 2.84
CA GLY A 443 0.26 21.74 2.10
C GLY A 443 1.10 21.04 1.03
N LEU A 444 1.29 21.67 -0.12
CA LEU A 444 2.29 21.29 -1.12
C LEU A 444 3.44 22.31 -1.08
N GLU A 445 4.64 21.86 -0.71
CA GLU A 445 5.82 22.74 -0.67
C GLU A 445 6.58 22.70 -1.99
N ASN A 446 6.96 21.48 -2.39
CA ASN A 446 7.82 21.23 -3.53
C ASN A 446 7.27 20.06 -4.35
N ILE A 447 7.37 20.16 -5.68
CA ILE A 447 7.12 19.03 -6.57
C ILE A 447 8.07 19.09 -7.76
N TRP A 448 8.67 17.95 -8.08
CA TRP A 448 9.74 17.81 -9.06
C TRP A 448 9.41 16.66 -10.01
N LEU A 449 8.87 17.00 -11.18
CA LEU A 449 8.55 16.06 -12.25
C LEU A 449 9.75 15.96 -13.19
N ARG A 450 10.19 14.74 -13.47
CA ARG A 450 11.29 14.42 -14.41
C ARG A 450 10.84 13.33 -15.37
N ARG A 451 11.11 13.51 -16.66
CA ARG A 451 10.85 12.51 -17.70
C ARG A 451 11.70 11.25 -17.42
N ALA A 452 11.05 10.11 -17.21
CA ALA A 452 11.72 8.82 -16.98
C ALA A 452 11.72 7.94 -18.23
N SER A 453 10.68 8.05 -19.06
CA SER A 453 10.58 7.46 -20.40
C SER A 453 9.71 8.35 -21.31
N ASP A 454 9.23 7.83 -22.43
CA ASP A 454 8.31 8.56 -23.32
C ASP A 454 6.87 8.63 -22.77
N GLN A 455 6.53 7.75 -21.82
CA GLN A 455 5.20 7.69 -21.19
C GLN A 455 5.24 7.94 -19.67
N GLN A 456 6.35 7.58 -19.02
CA GLN A 456 6.49 7.64 -17.56
C GLN A 456 7.26 8.87 -17.07
N VAL A 457 6.81 9.38 -15.92
CA VAL A 457 7.38 10.51 -15.21
C VAL A 457 7.75 10.06 -13.80
N GLN A 458 9.00 10.31 -13.39
CA GLN A 458 9.37 10.24 -11.98
C GLN A 458 8.95 11.57 -11.32
N VAL A 459 8.31 11.50 -10.16
CA VAL A 459 7.91 12.68 -9.40
C VAL A 459 8.38 12.57 -7.96
N ASP A 460 9.17 13.52 -7.50
CA ASP A 460 9.43 13.72 -6.08
C ASP A 460 8.52 14.85 -5.54
N VAL A 461 7.78 14.61 -4.46
CA VAL A 461 6.79 15.54 -3.85
C VAL A 461 7.09 15.71 -2.37
N GLU A 462 7.13 16.96 -1.89
CA GLU A 462 7.16 17.31 -0.48
C GLU A 462 5.80 17.89 -0.06
N LEU A 463 5.06 17.13 0.74
CA LEU A 463 3.80 17.55 1.35
C LEU A 463 4.02 17.88 2.83
N THR A 464 3.40 18.95 3.32
CA THR A 464 3.32 19.21 4.76
C THR A 464 1.94 18.81 5.26
N LEU A 465 1.90 17.94 6.26
CA LEU A 465 0.69 17.54 6.97
C LEU A 465 0.58 18.34 8.27
N PHE A 466 -0.58 18.93 8.53
CA PHE A 466 -0.84 19.66 9.77
C PHE A 466 -1.76 18.84 10.69
N SER A 467 -1.34 18.68 11.94
CA SER A 467 -2.19 18.19 13.01
C SER A 467 -3.19 19.27 13.42
N ALA A 468 -4.43 18.87 13.71
CA ALA A 468 -5.29 19.68 14.56
C ALA A 468 -4.62 19.78 15.94
N SER A 469 -4.37 20.99 16.42
CA SER A 469 -3.87 21.21 17.77
C SER A 469 -4.91 20.72 18.78
N GLU A 470 -4.57 19.69 19.58
CA GLU A 470 -5.36 19.36 20.78
C GLU A 470 -5.40 20.60 21.68
N SER A 471 -6.60 21.11 21.95
CA SER A 471 -6.81 22.21 22.86
C SER A 471 -6.65 21.72 24.29
N VAL A 472 -5.69 22.32 25.00
CA VAL A 472 -5.53 22.23 26.46
C VAL A 472 -6.73 22.86 27.16
#